data_AF-A0A377FD05-F1
#
_entry.id   AF-A0A377FD05-F1
#
_cell.length_a   1.000
_cell.length_b   1.000
_cell.length_c   1.000
_cell.angle_alpha   90.00
_cell.angle_beta   90.00
_cell.angle_gamma   90.00
#
_symmetry.space_group_name_H-M   'P 1'
#
loop_
_entity.id
_entity.type
_entity.pdbx_description
1 polymer ?
#
loop_
_entity_poly.entity_id
_entity_poly.type
_entity_poly.pdbx_seq_one_letter_code
_entity_poly.pdbx_strand_id
1 'polypeptide(L)'
;MSDNTIPEYLQPALAQLEKARAAHLENARLMDETVTAIERAEQEKNALTQADGNDADDWRTAFRAAGGVLSDELKQRHIERVARRELVQEYDNLAVVLNFERERLKGACDSTATAYRKAHHHLLSLYAEHVSTPRLLAVFRHF
;
A
#
# COMPACT_ATOMS: atom_id res chain seq x y z
N MET A 1 6.12 -38.68 -25.40
CA MET A 1 6.38 -37.74 -24.29
C MET A 1 6.44 -36.36 -24.91
N SER A 2 5.41 -35.54 -24.68
CA SER A 2 5.43 -34.15 -25.13
C SER A 2 6.54 -33.43 -24.38
N ASP A 3 7.53 -32.97 -25.12
CA ASP A 3 8.62 -32.17 -24.60
C ASP A 3 8.00 -30.90 -23.99
N ASN A 4 7.92 -30.85 -22.65
CA ASN A 4 7.31 -29.75 -21.90
C ASN A 4 8.25 -28.53 -21.83
N THR A 5 9.26 -28.51 -22.68
CA THR A 5 10.28 -27.48 -22.73
C THR A 5 9.72 -26.26 -23.42
N ILE A 6 9.72 -25.13 -22.70
CA ILE A 6 9.30 -23.84 -23.22
C ILE A 6 10.15 -23.51 -24.46
N PRO A 7 9.53 -23.20 -25.61
CA PRO A 7 10.25 -22.86 -26.81
C PRO A 7 11.22 -21.70 -26.60
N GLU A 8 12.43 -21.82 -27.14
CA GLU A 8 13.52 -20.85 -26.96
C GLU A 8 13.13 -19.44 -27.44
N TYR A 9 12.34 -19.36 -28.52
CA TYR A 9 11.84 -18.08 -29.05
C TYR A 9 10.90 -17.32 -28.10
N LEU A 10 10.29 -18.00 -27.12
CA LEU A 10 9.42 -17.37 -26.10
C LEU A 10 10.19 -16.92 -24.87
N GLN A 11 11.42 -17.41 -24.65
CA GLN A 11 12.18 -17.12 -23.42
C GLN A 11 12.35 -15.62 -23.14
N PRO A 12 12.66 -14.75 -24.13
CA PRO A 12 12.77 -13.30 -23.87
C PRO A 12 11.43 -12.68 -23.43
N ALA A 13 10.32 -13.08 -24.05
CA ALA A 13 8.99 -12.57 -23.72
C ALA A 13 8.52 -13.08 -22.34
N LEU A 14 8.86 -14.31 -21.98
CA LEU A 14 8.61 -14.87 -20.64
C LEU A 14 9.42 -14.17 -19.56
N ALA A 15 10.70 -13.89 -19.79
CA ALA A 15 11.52 -13.14 -18.85
C ALA A 15 10.94 -11.74 -18.59
N GLN A 16 10.46 -11.07 -19.65
CA GLN A 16 9.80 -9.78 -19.52
C GLN A 16 8.46 -9.86 -18.78
N LEU A 17 7.68 -10.93 -19.01
CA LEU A 17 6.43 -11.18 -18.29
C LEU A 17 6.68 -11.36 -16.79
N GLU A 18 7.63 -12.21 -16.41
CA GLU A 18 7.96 -12.47 -15.01
C GLU A 18 8.53 -11.22 -14.32
N LYS A 19 9.36 -10.43 -15.02
CA LYS A 19 9.82 -9.13 -14.51
C LYS A 19 8.65 -8.18 -14.23
N ALA A 20 7.72 -8.05 -15.19
CA ALA A 20 6.55 -7.19 -15.03
C ALA A 20 5.62 -7.69 -13.91
N ARG A 21 5.49 -9.01 -13.77
CA ARG A 21 4.74 -9.66 -12.69
C ARG A 21 5.35 -9.34 -11.32
N ALA A 22 6.65 -9.54 -11.17
CA ALA A 22 7.36 -9.27 -9.92
C ALA A 22 7.22 -7.81 -9.50
N ALA A 23 7.37 -6.87 -10.44
CA ALA A 23 7.16 -5.44 -10.18
C ALA A 23 5.72 -5.11 -9.76
N HIS A 24 4.72 -5.76 -10.36
CA HIS A 24 3.32 -5.57 -9.97
C HIS A 24 3.01 -6.13 -8.59
N LEU A 25 3.50 -7.34 -8.28
CA LEU A 25 3.32 -7.98 -6.98
C LEU A 25 3.98 -7.18 -5.86
N GLU A 26 5.17 -6.62 -6.09
CA GLU A 26 5.83 -5.79 -5.09
C GLU A 26 5.06 -4.50 -4.81
N ASN A 27 4.56 -3.82 -5.85
CA ASN A 27 3.72 -2.63 -5.64
C ASN A 27 2.41 -2.96 -4.90
N ALA A 28 1.79 -4.10 -5.21
CA ALA A 28 0.58 -4.56 -4.51
C ALA A 28 0.88 -4.86 -3.03
N ARG A 29 2.01 -5.52 -2.74
CA ARG A 29 2.46 -5.79 -1.38
C ARG A 29 2.68 -4.50 -0.59
N LEU A 30 3.37 -3.52 -1.17
CA LEU A 30 3.60 -2.20 -0.54
C LEU A 30 2.28 -1.44 -0.30
N MET A 31 1.30 -1.59 -1.20
CA MET A 31 -0.02 -1.01 -1.01
C MET A 31 -0.71 -1.60 0.22
N ASP A 32 -0.74 -2.93 0.34
CA ASP A 32 -1.36 -3.61 1.48
C ASP A 32 -0.67 -3.24 2.81
N GLU A 33 0.65 -3.13 2.81
CA GLU A 33 1.42 -2.64 3.96
C GLU A 33 1.04 -1.22 4.34
N THR A 34 0.89 -0.33 3.36
CA THR A 34 0.51 1.07 3.59
C THR A 34 -0.91 1.18 4.14
N VAL A 35 -1.86 0.40 3.62
CA VAL A 35 -3.23 0.33 4.14
C VAL A 35 -3.22 -0.16 5.59
N THR A 36 -2.49 -1.23 5.88
CA THR A 36 -2.36 -1.76 7.25
C THR A 36 -1.74 -0.73 8.19
N ALA A 37 -0.74 0.03 7.73
CA ALA A 37 -0.12 1.09 8.52
C ALA A 37 -1.10 2.25 8.82
N ILE A 38 -1.95 2.63 7.86
CA ILE A 38 -3.01 3.64 8.05
C ILE A 38 -4.00 3.16 9.10
N GLU A 39 -4.51 1.94 8.98
CA GLU A 39 -5.47 1.37 9.93
C GLU A 39 -4.90 1.31 11.34
N ARG A 40 -3.64 0.89 11.48
CA ARG A 40 -2.96 0.88 12.77
C ARG A 40 -2.77 2.29 13.34
N ALA A 41 -2.35 3.25 12.53
CA ALA A 41 -2.18 4.64 12.96
C ALA A 41 -3.51 5.23 13.46
N GLU A 42 -4.62 4.93 12.77
CA GLU A 42 -5.96 5.35 13.17
C GLU A 42 -6.40 4.70 14.49
N GLN A 43 -6.14 3.40 14.67
CA GLN A 43 -6.44 2.69 15.92
C GLN A 43 -5.68 3.29 17.12
N GLU A 44 -4.38 3.53 16.98
CA GLU A 44 -3.55 4.12 18.05
C GLU A 44 -4.00 5.55 18.38
N LYS A 45 -4.30 6.37 17.37
CA LYS A 45 -4.86 7.72 17.56
C LYS A 45 -6.19 7.69 18.31
N ASN A 46 -7.09 6.76 17.95
CA ASN A 46 -8.39 6.62 18.59
C ASN A 46 -8.24 6.21 20.06
N ALA A 47 -7.30 5.31 20.38
CA ALA A 47 -6.99 4.93 21.75
C ALA A 47 -6.50 6.13 22.60
N LEU A 48 -5.65 6.99 22.03
CA LEU A 48 -5.21 8.22 22.69
C LEU A 48 -6.34 9.21 22.93
N THR A 49 -7.25 9.35 21.95
CA THR A 49 -8.38 10.31 22.02
C THR A 49 -9.45 9.87 23.02
N GLN A 50 -9.78 8.58 23.08
CA GLN A 50 -10.75 8.05 24.06
C GLN A 50 -10.31 8.24 25.50
N ALA A 51 -8.99 8.22 25.76
CA ALA A 51 -8.46 8.46 27.09
C ALA A 51 -8.51 9.95 27.53
N ASP A 52 -8.76 10.89 26.60
CA ASP A 52 -8.72 12.34 26.85
C ASP A 52 -10.11 12.96 27.08
N GLY A 53 -11.19 12.29 26.61
CA GLY A 53 -12.55 12.83 26.53
C GLY A 53 -13.19 13.33 27.84
N ASN A 54 -12.62 13.00 29.00
CA ASN A 54 -13.08 13.49 30.31
C ASN A 54 -12.05 14.36 31.05
N ASP A 55 -10.80 14.45 30.60
CA ASP A 55 -9.70 14.90 31.48
C ASP A 55 -9.42 16.42 31.39
N ALA A 56 -9.79 17.07 30.28
CA ALA A 56 -9.49 18.49 30.04
C ALA A 56 -10.33 19.46 30.89
N ASP A 57 -11.63 19.22 31.01
CA ASP A 57 -12.54 20.06 31.81
C ASP A 57 -12.43 19.76 33.30
N ASP A 58 -12.15 18.50 33.65
CA ASP A 58 -11.83 18.08 35.01
C ASP A 58 -10.55 18.76 35.53
N TRP A 59 -9.51 18.83 34.71
CA TRP A 59 -8.26 19.48 35.08
C TRP A 59 -8.43 20.98 35.33
N ARG A 60 -9.12 21.69 34.44
CA ARG A 60 -9.35 23.16 34.62
C ARG A 60 -10.19 23.42 35.86
N THR A 61 -11.14 22.56 36.16
CA THR A 61 -11.97 22.66 37.36
C THR A 61 -11.12 22.43 38.62
N ALA A 62 -10.28 21.39 38.64
CA ALA A 62 -9.36 21.12 39.75
C ALA A 62 -8.36 22.26 39.99
N PHE A 63 -7.80 22.85 38.91
CA PHE A 63 -6.89 24.00 39.02
C PHE A 63 -7.56 25.23 39.63
N ARG A 64 -8.80 25.53 39.23
CA ARG A 64 -9.58 26.64 39.83
C ARG A 64 -9.95 26.34 41.28
N ALA A 65 -10.35 25.11 41.59
CA ALA A 65 -10.67 24.69 42.96
C ALA A 65 -9.46 24.77 43.90
N ALA A 66 -8.25 24.51 43.39
CA ALA A 66 -7.00 24.68 44.12
C ALA A 66 -6.56 26.16 44.25
N GLY A 67 -7.35 27.12 43.78
CA GLY A 67 -7.02 28.55 43.85
C GLY A 67 -5.82 28.96 42.98
N GLY A 68 -5.51 28.18 41.93
CA GLY A 68 -4.35 28.41 41.07
C GLY A 68 -3.03 27.87 41.61
N VAL A 69 -3.03 27.17 42.76
CA VAL A 69 -1.85 26.47 43.27
C VAL A 69 -1.64 25.20 42.46
N LEU A 70 -0.47 25.06 41.85
CA LEU A 70 -0.11 23.92 41.02
C LEU A 70 0.57 22.84 41.87
N SER A 71 -0.18 21.79 42.27
CA SER A 71 0.42 20.61 42.89
C SER A 71 1.22 19.79 41.87
N ASP A 72 2.09 18.91 42.36
CA ASP A 72 2.87 18.03 41.50
C ASP A 72 1.97 17.09 40.68
N GLU A 73 0.88 16.59 41.27
CA GLU A 73 -0.11 15.76 40.57
C GLU A 73 -0.81 16.54 39.47
N LEU A 74 -1.22 17.79 39.76
CA LEU A 74 -1.91 18.63 38.79
C LEU A 74 -0.97 19.03 37.63
N LYS A 75 0.30 19.30 37.94
CA LYS A 75 1.35 19.52 36.94
C LYS A 75 1.57 18.30 36.06
N GLN A 76 1.71 17.11 36.67
CA GLN A 76 1.93 15.86 35.95
C GLN A 76 0.77 15.54 35.00
N ARG A 77 -0.48 15.65 35.47
CA ARG A 77 -1.67 15.46 34.62
C ARG A 77 -1.70 16.44 33.45
N HIS A 78 -1.27 17.68 33.66
CA HIS A 78 -1.19 18.66 32.57
C HIS A 78 -0.15 18.27 31.51
N ILE A 79 1.04 17.86 31.95
CA ILE A 79 2.13 17.41 31.07
C ILE A 79 1.68 16.20 30.24
N GLU A 80 1.07 15.21 30.89
CA GLU A 80 0.57 14.00 30.20
C GLU A 80 -0.49 14.36 29.16
N ARG A 81 -1.43 15.26 29.49
CA ARG A 81 -2.44 15.73 28.55
C ARG A 81 -1.83 16.43 27.34
N VAL A 82 -0.87 17.33 27.57
CA VAL A 82 -0.18 18.03 26.47
C VAL A 82 0.57 17.02 25.60
N ALA A 83 1.31 16.09 26.21
CA ALA A 83 2.02 15.04 25.46
C ALA A 83 1.06 14.19 24.61
N ARG A 84 -0.09 13.77 25.16
CA ARG A 84 -1.12 13.04 24.41
C ARG A 84 -1.66 13.85 23.24
N ARG A 85 -1.94 15.13 23.43
CA ARG A 85 -2.43 16.02 22.36
C ARG A 85 -1.39 16.14 21.23
N GLU A 86 -0.12 16.34 21.57
CA GLU A 86 0.95 16.39 20.57
C GLU A 86 1.08 15.04 19.82
N LEU A 87 0.98 13.91 20.54
CA LEU A 87 0.99 12.59 19.89
C LEU A 87 -0.20 12.39 18.92
N VAL A 88 -1.41 12.84 19.28
CA VAL A 88 -2.56 12.81 18.37
C VAL A 88 -2.29 13.63 17.11
N GLN A 89 -1.66 14.80 17.25
CA GLN A 89 -1.27 15.64 16.11
C GLN A 89 -0.21 14.94 15.23
N GLU A 90 0.74 14.21 15.80
CA GLU A 90 1.70 13.42 15.02
C GLU A 90 1.00 12.29 14.23
N TYR A 91 -0.03 11.65 14.79
CA TYR A 91 -0.83 10.69 14.04
C TYR A 91 -1.62 11.34 12.90
N ASP A 92 -2.13 12.56 13.09
CA ASP A 92 -2.77 13.32 12.01
C ASP A 92 -1.78 13.64 10.88
N ASN A 93 -0.58 14.06 11.22
CA ASN A 93 0.48 14.32 10.25
C ASN A 93 0.90 13.04 9.51
N LEU A 94 1.06 11.93 10.25
CA LEU A 94 1.38 10.62 9.68
C LEU A 94 0.31 10.15 8.70
N ALA A 95 -0.97 10.34 9.03
CA ALA A 95 -2.07 9.98 8.14
C ALA A 95 -2.02 10.73 6.80
N VAL A 96 -1.61 12.00 6.79
CA VAL A 96 -1.43 12.77 5.54
C VAL A 96 -0.34 12.13 4.67
N VAL A 97 0.80 11.80 5.27
CA VAL A 97 1.94 11.21 4.56
C VAL A 97 1.58 9.82 4.01
N LEU A 98 0.97 8.97 4.82
CA LEU A 98 0.59 7.61 4.40
C LEU A 98 -0.49 7.62 3.31
N ASN A 99 -1.46 8.53 3.38
CA ASN A 99 -2.46 8.68 2.32
C ASN A 99 -1.84 9.16 1.01
N PHE A 100 -0.89 10.09 1.07
CA PHE A 100 -0.14 10.50 -0.12
C PHE A 100 0.65 9.34 -0.74
N GLU A 101 1.34 8.56 0.10
CA GLU A 101 2.07 7.37 -0.35
C GLU A 101 1.15 6.33 -0.97
N ARG A 102 -0.04 6.10 -0.38
CA ARG A 102 -1.07 5.21 -0.93
C ARG A 102 -1.49 5.65 -2.34
N GLU A 103 -1.79 6.93 -2.56
CA GLU A 103 -2.16 7.42 -3.90
C GLU A 103 -1.00 7.29 -4.90
N ARG A 104 0.24 7.52 -4.46
CA ARG A 104 1.43 7.29 -5.29
C ARG A 104 1.56 5.82 -5.70
N LEU A 105 1.41 4.91 -4.74
CA LEU A 105 1.44 3.46 -4.96
C LEU A 105 0.31 2.98 -5.87
N LYS A 106 -0.85 3.65 -5.82
CA LYS A 106 -1.99 3.32 -6.69
C LYS A 106 -1.63 3.57 -8.15
N GLY A 107 -1.09 4.74 -8.45
CA GLY A 107 -0.59 5.05 -9.79
C GLY A 107 0.53 4.09 -10.24
N ALA A 108 1.42 3.69 -9.33
CA ALA A 108 2.46 2.71 -9.61
C ALA A 108 1.89 1.31 -9.90
N CYS A 109 0.88 0.87 -9.14
CA CYS A 109 0.16 -0.38 -9.37
C CYS A 109 -0.55 -0.40 -10.72
N ASP A 110 -1.27 0.67 -11.09
CA ASP A 110 -1.97 0.78 -12.37
C ASP A 110 -1.01 0.70 -13.55
N SER A 111 0.14 1.36 -13.42
CA SER A 111 1.22 1.33 -14.41
C SER A 111 1.82 -0.08 -14.56
N THR A 112 2.19 -0.73 -13.46
CA THR A 112 2.78 -2.09 -13.50
C THR A 112 1.76 -3.15 -13.92
N ALA A 113 0.49 -3.01 -13.54
CA ALA A 113 -0.60 -3.87 -14.02
C ALA A 113 -0.77 -3.76 -15.53
N THR A 114 -0.68 -2.54 -16.08
CA THR A 114 -0.75 -2.31 -17.52
C THR A 114 0.46 -2.90 -18.24
N ALA A 115 1.67 -2.74 -17.69
CA ALA A 115 2.88 -3.36 -18.24
C ALA A 115 2.79 -4.89 -18.23
N TYR A 116 2.30 -5.49 -17.12
CA TYR A 116 2.11 -6.93 -16.99
C TYR A 116 1.09 -7.46 -18.00
N ARG A 117 -0.07 -6.81 -18.16
CA ARG A 117 -1.07 -7.18 -19.19
C ARG A 117 -0.51 -7.10 -20.60
N LYS A 118 0.27 -6.06 -20.90
CA LYS A 118 0.92 -5.90 -22.22
C LYS A 118 1.93 -7.02 -22.48
N ALA A 119 2.78 -7.35 -21.50
CA ALA A 119 3.74 -8.45 -21.62
C ALA A 119 3.03 -9.80 -21.81
N HIS A 120 1.93 -10.02 -21.08
CA HIS A 120 1.12 -11.23 -21.20
C HIS A 120 0.49 -11.35 -22.60
N HIS A 121 -0.14 -10.27 -23.07
CA HIS A 121 -0.73 -10.23 -24.41
C HIS A 121 0.33 -10.46 -25.49
N HIS A 122 1.49 -9.80 -25.38
CA HIS A 122 2.59 -9.98 -26.33
C HIS A 122 3.08 -11.43 -26.39
N LEU A 123 3.27 -12.09 -25.24
CA LEU A 123 3.67 -13.49 -25.18
C LEU A 123 2.65 -14.40 -25.88
N LEU A 124 1.36 -14.20 -25.63
CA LEU A 124 0.29 -14.96 -26.27
C LEU A 124 0.26 -14.75 -27.79
N SER A 125 0.43 -13.51 -28.24
CA SER A 125 0.47 -13.18 -29.67
C SER A 125 1.66 -13.87 -30.37
N LEU A 126 2.86 -13.83 -29.77
CA LEU A 126 4.04 -14.51 -30.31
C LEU A 126 3.83 -16.03 -30.44
N TYR A 127 3.23 -16.64 -29.42
CA TYR A 127 2.90 -18.06 -29.47
C TYR A 127 1.85 -18.36 -30.56
N ALA A 128 0.78 -17.57 -30.63
CA ALA A 128 -0.29 -17.74 -31.60
C ALA A 128 0.21 -17.58 -33.05
N GLU A 129 1.04 -16.57 -33.32
CA GLU A 129 1.69 -16.35 -34.61
C GLU A 129 2.57 -17.55 -34.98
N HIS A 130 3.42 -18.01 -34.06
CA HIS A 130 4.30 -19.15 -34.33
C HIS A 130 3.54 -20.46 -34.61
N VAL A 131 2.42 -20.71 -33.93
CA VAL A 131 1.59 -21.90 -34.17
C VAL A 131 0.75 -21.77 -35.44
N SER A 132 0.32 -20.56 -35.80
CA SER A 132 -0.56 -20.32 -36.95
C SER A 132 0.20 -20.27 -38.28
N THR A 133 1.42 -19.75 -38.28
CA THR A 133 2.23 -19.55 -39.50
C THR A 133 2.53 -20.86 -40.26
N PRO A 134 2.97 -21.96 -39.62
CA PRO A 134 3.18 -23.24 -40.30
C PRO A 134 1.87 -23.86 -40.78
N ARG A 135 0.78 -23.64 -40.03
CA ARG A 135 -0.55 -24.19 -40.33
C ARG A 135 -1.16 -23.56 -41.58
N LEU A 136 -1.02 -22.24 -41.73
CA LEU A 136 -1.43 -21.52 -42.93
C LEU A 136 -0.58 -21.92 -44.14
N LEU A 137 0.75 -22.02 -43.98
CA LEU A 137 1.64 -22.49 -45.05
C LEU A 137 1.29 -23.91 -45.51
N ALA A 138 0.86 -24.81 -44.61
CA ALA A 138 0.42 -26.16 -44.96
C ALA A 138 -0.86 -26.16 -45.81
N VAL A 139 -1.82 -25.28 -45.52
CA VAL A 139 -3.05 -25.14 -46.32
C VAL A 139 -2.74 -24.63 -47.73
N PHE A 140 -1.86 -23.62 -47.86
CA PHE A 140 -1.49 -23.08 -49.17
C PHE A 140 -0.63 -24.01 -50.02
N ARG A 141 0.03 -25.01 -49.42
CA ARG A 141 0.85 -25.99 -50.16
C ARG A 141 0.04 -27.09 -50.85
N HIS A 142 -1.26 -27.19 -50.55
CA HIS A 142 -2.20 -28.17 -51.11
C HIS A 142 -3.12 -27.59 -52.20
N PHE A 143 -2.90 -26.32 -52.57
CA PHE A 143 -3.49 -25.65 -53.74
C PHE A 143 -2.39 -25.34 -54.75
#